data_AF-A0A3M7AKH6-F1
#
_entry.id   AF-A0A3M7AKH6-F1
#
_cell.length_a   1.000
_cell.length_b   1.000
_cell.length_c   1.000
_cell.angle_alpha   90.00
_cell.angle_beta   90.00
_cell.angle_gamma   90.00
#
_symmetry.space_group_name_H-M   'P 1'
#
loop_
_entity.id
_entity.type
_entity.pdbx_description
1 polymer ?
#
loop_
_entity_poly.entity_id
_entity_poly.type
_entity_poly.pdbx_seq_one_letter_code
_entity_poly.pdbx_strand_id
1 'polypeptide(L)'
;MTTAPAPAPLKFTGSKYLIQRLVLATLTGRPIRISQIRSSSHTAPGLAPHEVSFLRLLDAITNGSHIEFSYTGTTVLYKPGLITGSAAGHGASGGVIRHELPADCTRGVSYFLLPLCLLAPFSKAQVNVLFTGPGVITSSTETGDISADTVRTAILPIFRGFGIERNIELRMLRRSNSGKDGKGGGGEVQLVFGHQVRLPKTMHLMSAGRVKRIRGVAYSTGVAGANNARLIEAARGVLNEFCPDTYVYSDVSSAPLIAAPERNNPSAKKKTGLGFGLSLVAEANTGVLYSADIASPPQGGEPPEDLGKKCALQLLESVSQGGCVSAVAAPTVLSLMAMGSEDVGRISMGKEVVGSEQVLQLARDLRAFGMSGWGLREDDDGEDVVVSIVGKGVGNVGRKIA
;
A
#
# COMPACT_ATOMS: atom_id res chain seq x y z
N MET A 1 -18.81 39.97 -7.72
CA MET A 1 -18.11 39.02 -6.83
C MET A 1 -16.87 38.52 -7.56
N THR A 2 -15.71 39.13 -7.30
CA THR A 2 -14.43 38.72 -7.89
C THR A 2 -14.00 37.40 -7.28
N THR A 3 -14.19 36.30 -8.01
CA THR A 3 -13.68 34.99 -7.64
C THR A 3 -12.15 35.09 -7.55
N ALA A 4 -11.59 34.84 -6.36
CA ALA A 4 -10.14 34.75 -6.20
C ALA A 4 -9.58 33.78 -7.26
N PRO A 5 -8.47 34.10 -7.95
CA PRO A 5 -7.90 33.21 -8.95
C PRO A 5 -7.60 31.87 -8.29
N ALA A 6 -8.09 30.78 -8.89
CA ALA A 6 -7.80 29.44 -8.40
C ALA A 6 -6.29 29.26 -8.28
N PRO A 7 -5.78 28.70 -7.17
CA PRO A 7 -4.35 28.57 -6.94
C PRO A 7 -3.70 27.83 -8.10
N ALA A 8 -2.58 28.37 -8.60
CA ALA A 8 -1.85 27.77 -9.71
C ALA A 8 -1.45 26.31 -9.36
N PRO A 9 -1.58 25.37 -10.30
CA PRO A 9 -1.27 23.97 -10.02
C PRO A 9 0.21 23.78 -9.74
N LEU A 10 0.53 22.98 -8.72
CA LEU A 10 1.91 22.56 -8.44
C LEU A 10 2.42 21.72 -9.59
N LYS A 11 3.64 22.00 -10.07
CA LYS A 11 4.23 21.33 -11.21
C LYS A 11 5.20 20.26 -10.75
N PHE A 12 4.96 19.02 -11.18
CA PHE A 12 5.87 17.90 -10.96
C PHE A 12 6.29 17.28 -12.29
N THR A 13 7.40 16.56 -12.27
CA THR A 13 7.95 15.88 -13.45
C THR A 13 8.18 14.39 -13.17
N GLY A 14 8.04 13.58 -14.22
CA GLY A 14 8.30 12.15 -14.20
C GLY A 14 7.15 11.30 -13.63
N SER A 15 7.27 9.99 -13.84
CA SER A 15 6.31 8.98 -13.37
C SER A 15 6.64 8.38 -12.00
N LYS A 16 7.85 8.62 -11.46
CA LYS A 16 8.22 8.14 -10.13
C LYS A 16 7.34 8.78 -9.06
N TYR A 17 6.87 7.95 -8.12
CA TYR A 17 6.00 8.37 -6.99
C TYR A 17 4.72 9.11 -7.41
N LEU A 18 4.21 8.83 -8.62
CA LEU A 18 2.99 9.43 -9.17
C LEU A 18 1.80 9.32 -8.20
N ILE A 19 1.56 8.12 -7.67
CA ILE A 19 0.43 7.81 -6.79
C ILE A 19 0.52 8.58 -5.48
N GLN A 20 1.71 8.62 -4.90
CA GLN A 20 1.95 9.36 -3.66
C GLN A 20 1.66 10.85 -3.85
N ARG A 21 2.09 11.45 -4.97
CA ARG A 21 1.78 12.84 -5.30
C ARG A 21 0.28 13.07 -5.48
N LEU A 22 -0.42 12.15 -6.14
CA LEU A 22 -1.88 12.20 -6.29
C LEU A 22 -2.59 12.15 -4.92
N VAL A 23 -2.19 11.22 -4.04
CA VAL A 23 -2.74 11.10 -2.69
C VAL A 23 -2.48 12.35 -1.87
N LEU A 24 -1.27 12.89 -1.88
CA LEU A 24 -0.94 14.14 -1.20
C LEU A 24 -1.73 15.33 -1.76
N ALA A 25 -1.95 15.40 -3.07
CA ALA A 25 -2.82 16.40 -3.68
C ALA A 25 -4.26 16.27 -3.18
N THR A 26 -4.80 15.06 -3.11
CA THR A 26 -6.14 14.79 -2.58
C THR A 26 -6.27 15.18 -1.10
N LEU A 27 -5.27 14.84 -0.27
CA LEU A 27 -5.27 15.19 1.16
C LEU A 27 -5.15 16.70 1.40
N THR A 28 -4.36 17.39 0.57
CA THR A 28 -4.09 18.83 0.75
C THR A 28 -5.04 19.75 0.00
N GLY A 29 -5.89 19.20 -0.88
CA GLY A 29 -6.77 19.97 -1.75
C GLY A 29 -6.03 20.84 -2.77
N ARG A 30 -4.74 20.57 -3.04
CA ARG A 30 -3.94 21.38 -3.97
C ARG A 30 -3.93 20.77 -5.38
N PRO A 31 -4.27 21.54 -6.42
CA PRO A 31 -4.20 21.06 -7.79
C PRO A 31 -2.75 20.82 -8.22
N ILE A 32 -2.53 19.76 -8.98
CA ILE A 32 -1.20 19.39 -9.46
C ILE A 32 -1.19 19.12 -10.96
N ARG A 33 -0.08 19.43 -11.62
CA ARG A 33 0.21 19.10 -13.01
C ARG A 33 1.49 18.28 -13.05
N ILE A 34 1.40 17.05 -13.54
CA ILE A 34 2.54 16.15 -13.68
C ILE A 34 2.86 16.02 -15.17
N SER A 35 4.05 16.42 -15.58
CA SER A 35 4.51 16.35 -16.98
C SER A 35 5.65 15.34 -17.16
N GLN A 36 5.94 14.98 -18.41
CA GLN A 36 7.03 14.06 -18.78
C GLN A 36 6.88 12.66 -18.16
N ILE A 37 5.65 12.13 -18.15
CA ILE A 37 5.39 10.74 -17.74
C ILE A 37 5.88 9.82 -18.86
N ARG A 38 7.00 9.12 -18.62
CA ARG A 38 7.66 8.18 -19.55
C ARG A 38 7.88 8.75 -20.95
N SER A 39 8.19 10.04 -21.08
CA SER A 39 8.39 10.69 -22.38
C SER A 39 9.61 10.15 -23.15
N SER A 40 10.56 9.51 -22.45
CA SER A 40 11.74 8.87 -23.06
C SER A 40 11.49 7.46 -23.58
N SER A 41 10.37 6.82 -23.23
CA SER A 41 10.06 5.45 -23.65
C SER A 41 9.41 5.45 -25.02
N HIS A 42 10.06 4.81 -25.99
CA HIS A 42 9.55 4.70 -27.37
C HIS A 42 8.47 3.62 -27.52
N THR A 43 8.44 2.62 -26.62
CA THR A 43 7.54 1.46 -26.72
C THR A 43 6.21 1.67 -26.01
N ALA A 44 6.20 2.42 -24.90
CA ALA A 44 5.02 2.71 -24.11
C ALA A 44 5.14 4.09 -23.43
N PRO A 45 4.98 5.18 -24.20
CA PRO A 45 4.95 6.53 -23.63
C PRO A 45 3.67 6.77 -22.83
N GLY A 46 3.75 7.63 -21.81
CA GLY A 46 2.60 8.07 -21.02
C GLY A 46 2.27 7.18 -19.81
N LEU A 47 1.02 7.21 -19.40
CA LEU A 47 0.51 6.50 -18.23
C LEU A 47 0.44 4.99 -18.45
N ALA A 48 0.83 4.25 -17.42
CA ALA A 48 0.67 2.80 -17.40
C ALA A 48 -0.78 2.42 -17.06
N PRO A 49 -1.25 1.22 -17.45
CA PRO A 49 -2.63 0.78 -17.18
C PRO A 49 -3.02 0.81 -15.70
N HIS A 50 -2.10 0.44 -14.80
CA HIS A 50 -2.31 0.47 -13.36
C HIS A 50 -2.46 1.90 -12.81
N GLU A 51 -1.78 2.89 -13.42
CA GLU A 51 -1.90 4.31 -13.03
C GLU A 51 -3.23 4.89 -13.49
N VAL A 52 -3.67 4.56 -14.71
CA VAL A 52 -5.00 4.94 -15.22
C VAL A 52 -6.09 4.32 -14.35
N SER A 53 -5.94 3.05 -13.98
CA SER A 53 -6.87 2.38 -13.08
C SER A 53 -6.90 3.04 -11.69
N PHE A 54 -5.74 3.46 -11.16
CA PHE A 54 -5.70 4.20 -9.90
C PHE A 54 -6.41 5.56 -10.00
N LEU A 55 -6.25 6.29 -11.10
CA LEU A 55 -6.96 7.56 -11.31
C LEU A 55 -8.48 7.36 -11.37
N ARG A 56 -8.96 6.27 -11.98
CA ARG A 56 -10.38 5.89 -11.94
C ARG A 56 -10.86 5.56 -10.54
N LEU A 57 -10.04 4.84 -9.76
CA LEU A 57 -10.34 4.55 -8.35
C LEU A 57 -10.43 5.84 -7.54
N LEU A 58 -9.49 6.77 -7.76
CA LEU A 58 -9.46 8.05 -7.07
C LEU A 58 -10.73 8.86 -7.38
N ASP A 59 -11.11 8.94 -8.65
CA ASP A 59 -12.34 9.60 -9.09
C ASP A 59 -13.62 8.95 -8.52
N ALA A 60 -13.63 7.63 -8.33
CA ALA A 60 -14.75 6.94 -7.71
C ALA A 60 -14.90 7.21 -6.19
N ILE A 61 -13.80 7.53 -5.50
CA ILE A 61 -13.78 7.77 -4.05
C ILE A 61 -13.94 9.26 -3.71
N THR A 62 -13.50 10.14 -4.61
CA THR A 62 -13.62 11.59 -4.45
C THR A 62 -14.83 12.13 -5.19
N ASN A 63 -15.38 13.24 -4.71
CA ASN A 63 -16.46 13.96 -5.38
C ASN A 63 -15.96 15.34 -5.81
N GLY A 64 -16.21 15.70 -7.07
CA GLY A 64 -15.77 16.96 -7.67
C GLY A 64 -14.29 16.98 -8.05
N SER A 65 -13.64 15.82 -8.15
CA SER A 65 -12.32 15.70 -8.78
C SER A 65 -12.41 16.01 -10.28
N HIS A 66 -11.37 16.63 -10.83
CA HIS A 66 -11.24 16.81 -12.26
C HIS A 66 -9.87 16.32 -12.72
N ILE A 67 -9.87 15.35 -13.62
CA ILE A 67 -8.65 14.72 -14.15
C ILE A 67 -8.63 14.98 -15.66
N GLU A 68 -7.62 15.72 -16.13
CA GLU A 68 -7.41 16.00 -17.55
C GLU A 68 -6.12 15.33 -18.03
N PHE A 69 -6.21 14.65 -19.16
CA PHE A 69 -5.07 13.98 -19.81
C PHE A 69 -4.65 14.76 -21.06
N SER A 70 -3.36 14.83 -21.33
CA SER A 70 -2.89 15.22 -22.66
C SER A 70 -3.22 14.12 -23.68
N TYR A 71 -3.35 14.50 -24.96
CA TYR A 71 -3.58 13.56 -26.05
C TYR A 71 -2.56 12.39 -26.07
N THR A 72 -1.32 12.67 -25.71
CA THR A 72 -0.21 11.71 -25.61
C THR A 72 -0.16 10.93 -24.29
N GLY A 73 -0.99 11.26 -23.30
CA GLY A 73 -0.94 10.66 -21.96
C GLY A 73 0.33 10.94 -21.15
N THR A 74 1.24 11.83 -21.63
CA THR A 74 2.50 12.16 -20.95
C THR A 74 2.37 13.30 -19.94
N THR A 75 1.22 13.97 -19.90
CA THR A 75 0.90 15.01 -18.92
C THR A 75 -0.49 14.77 -18.32
N VAL A 76 -0.59 14.91 -17.00
CA VAL A 76 -1.84 14.83 -16.23
C VAL A 76 -2.02 16.10 -15.43
N LEU A 77 -3.20 16.72 -15.53
CA LEU A 77 -3.65 17.76 -14.62
C LEU A 77 -4.70 17.16 -13.70
N TYR A 78 -4.44 17.17 -12.39
CA TYR A 78 -5.36 16.69 -11.37
C TYR A 78 -5.79 17.84 -10.47
N LYS A 79 -7.08 18.12 -10.44
CA LYS A 79 -7.72 19.02 -9.47
C LYS A 79 -8.45 18.14 -8.45
N PRO A 80 -7.98 18.09 -7.20
CA PRO A 80 -8.56 17.22 -6.18
C PRO A 80 -9.96 17.69 -5.77
N GLY A 81 -10.83 16.72 -5.49
CA GLY A 81 -12.15 16.92 -4.91
C GLY A 81 -12.20 16.57 -3.42
N LEU A 82 -13.42 16.47 -2.87
CA LEU A 82 -13.64 16.04 -1.49
C LEU A 82 -13.66 14.51 -1.39
N ILE A 83 -13.05 13.94 -0.36
CA ILE A 83 -13.05 12.49 -0.13
C ILE A 83 -14.40 12.08 0.47
N THR A 84 -15.30 11.54 -0.34
CA THR A 84 -16.63 11.13 0.12
C THR A 84 -16.66 9.72 0.68
N GLY A 85 -15.78 8.84 0.20
CA GLY A 85 -15.83 7.41 0.50
C GLY A 85 -17.00 6.73 -0.22
N SER A 86 -17.51 5.62 0.33
CA SER A 86 -18.56 4.81 -0.32
C SER A 86 -19.98 5.29 0.00
N ALA A 87 -20.21 6.60 -0.03
CA ALA A 87 -21.52 7.20 0.20
C ALA A 87 -22.51 6.82 -0.92
N ALA A 88 -23.76 6.51 -0.55
CA ALA A 88 -24.81 6.17 -1.50
C ALA A 88 -25.05 7.33 -2.49
N GLY A 89 -25.14 7.00 -3.80
CA GLY A 89 -25.35 7.98 -4.87
C GLY A 89 -24.07 8.55 -5.50
N HIS A 90 -22.89 8.25 -4.95
CA HIS A 90 -21.60 8.71 -5.48
C HIS A 90 -20.71 7.51 -5.85
N GLY A 91 -21.01 6.83 -6.96
CA GLY A 91 -20.22 5.72 -7.50
C GLY A 91 -20.34 4.37 -6.76
N ALA A 92 -20.84 4.37 -5.51
CA ALA A 92 -21.11 3.14 -4.75
C ALA A 92 -22.47 2.53 -5.08
N SER A 93 -22.50 1.24 -5.37
CA SER A 93 -23.73 0.45 -5.50
C SER A 93 -23.91 -0.39 -4.23
N GLY A 94 -25.02 -0.18 -3.51
CA GLY A 94 -25.26 -0.84 -2.22
C GLY A 94 -24.23 -0.50 -1.13
N GLY A 95 -23.61 0.69 -1.19
CA GLY A 95 -22.56 1.09 -0.24
C GLY A 95 -21.20 0.44 -0.48
N VAL A 96 -21.00 -0.24 -1.62
CA VAL A 96 -19.71 -0.83 -2.03
C VAL A 96 -19.28 -0.22 -3.36
N ILE A 97 -18.04 0.26 -3.42
CA ILE A 97 -17.40 0.67 -4.67
C ILE A 97 -16.73 -0.58 -5.26
N ARG A 98 -17.20 -1.02 -6.43
CA ARG A 98 -16.57 -2.13 -7.16
C ARG A 98 -15.55 -1.56 -8.13
N HIS A 99 -14.27 -1.89 -7.91
CA HIS A 99 -13.18 -1.43 -8.77
C HIS A 99 -12.60 -2.61 -9.54
N GLU A 100 -12.80 -2.60 -10.85
CA GLU A 100 -12.31 -3.67 -11.73
C GLU A 100 -10.90 -3.36 -12.26
N LEU A 101 -9.94 -4.22 -11.95
CA LEU A 101 -8.57 -4.11 -12.44
C LEU A 101 -8.41 -4.83 -13.79
N PRO A 102 -7.86 -4.15 -14.82
CA PRO A 102 -7.69 -4.73 -16.15
C PRO A 102 -6.60 -5.81 -16.18
N ALA A 103 -6.69 -6.73 -17.13
CA ALA A 103 -5.85 -7.93 -17.20
C ALA A 103 -4.35 -7.64 -17.41
N ASP A 104 -4.03 -6.46 -17.92
CA ASP A 104 -2.66 -5.98 -18.18
C ASP A 104 -1.98 -5.38 -16.93
N CYS A 105 -2.65 -5.40 -15.78
CA CYS A 105 -2.06 -4.99 -14.51
C CYS A 105 -0.92 -5.94 -14.12
N THR A 106 0.27 -5.35 -13.93
CA THR A 106 1.48 -6.04 -13.45
C THR A 106 1.78 -5.78 -11.98
N ARG A 107 1.09 -4.80 -11.37
CA ARG A 107 1.29 -4.37 -9.99
C ARG A 107 0.38 -5.16 -9.05
N GLY A 108 0.85 -5.36 -7.83
CA GLY A 108 0.10 -6.00 -6.75
C GLY A 108 -1.06 -5.11 -6.29
N VAL A 109 -2.06 -5.73 -5.65
CA VAL A 109 -3.22 -5.01 -5.09
C VAL A 109 -2.81 -4.00 -4.02
N SER A 110 -1.69 -4.23 -3.33
CA SER A 110 -1.14 -3.30 -2.33
C SER A 110 -0.81 -1.92 -2.90
N TYR A 111 -0.48 -1.83 -4.19
CA TYR A 111 -0.31 -0.56 -4.90
C TYR A 111 -1.55 0.34 -4.83
N PHE A 112 -2.75 -0.27 -4.80
CA PHE A 112 -4.03 0.44 -4.66
C PHE A 112 -4.46 0.54 -3.19
N LEU A 113 -4.20 -0.49 -2.38
CA LEU A 113 -4.60 -0.52 -0.97
C LEU A 113 -3.84 0.48 -0.11
N LEU A 114 -2.52 0.63 -0.26
CA LEU A 114 -1.73 1.54 0.60
C LEU A 114 -2.19 3.01 0.46
N PRO A 115 -2.32 3.57 -0.75
CA PRO A 115 -2.94 4.88 -0.96
C PRO A 115 -4.35 4.98 -0.38
N LEU A 116 -5.16 3.94 -0.54
CA LEU A 116 -6.55 3.93 -0.09
C LEU A 116 -6.64 3.93 1.43
N CYS A 117 -5.80 3.14 2.11
CA CYS A 117 -5.68 3.15 3.57
C CYS A 117 -5.22 4.51 4.10
N LEU A 118 -4.41 5.26 3.35
CA LEU A 118 -4.00 6.61 3.74
C LEU A 118 -5.13 7.65 3.56
N LEU A 119 -5.97 7.51 2.52
CA LEU A 119 -7.11 8.41 2.26
C LEU A 119 -8.34 8.10 3.12
N ALA A 120 -8.59 6.83 3.42
CA ALA A 120 -9.83 6.36 4.04
C ALA A 120 -10.16 7.00 5.41
N PRO A 121 -9.21 7.26 6.33
CA PRO A 121 -9.49 7.93 7.60
C PRO A 121 -10.04 9.35 7.45
N PHE A 122 -9.74 10.02 6.34
CA PHE A 122 -10.13 11.40 6.05
C PHE A 122 -11.37 11.52 5.15
N SER A 123 -12.06 10.40 4.91
CA SER A 123 -13.30 10.38 4.14
C SER A 123 -14.51 10.89 4.94
N LYS A 124 -15.55 11.36 4.25
CA LYS A 124 -16.80 11.79 4.89
C LYS A 124 -17.63 10.60 5.41
N ALA A 125 -17.67 9.49 4.67
CA ALA A 125 -18.39 8.27 5.01
C ALA A 125 -17.45 7.05 4.93
N GLN A 126 -17.89 5.91 5.45
CA GLN A 126 -17.11 4.67 5.40
C GLN A 126 -16.62 4.35 3.98
N VAL A 127 -15.39 3.84 3.89
CA VAL A 127 -14.81 3.38 2.63
C VAL A 127 -14.96 1.88 2.58
N ASN A 128 -15.74 1.40 1.63
CA ASN A 128 -15.91 -0.01 1.32
C ASN A 128 -15.65 -0.22 -0.16
N VAL A 129 -14.49 -0.77 -0.48
CA VAL A 129 -14.02 -0.99 -1.85
C VAL A 129 -13.77 -2.47 -2.05
N LEU A 130 -14.41 -3.02 -3.08
CA LEU A 130 -14.19 -4.39 -3.54
C LEU A 130 -13.36 -4.34 -4.83
N PHE A 131 -12.14 -4.82 -4.75
CA PHE A 131 -11.27 -5.02 -5.91
C PHE A 131 -11.63 -6.35 -6.58
N THR A 132 -12.02 -6.27 -7.84
CA THR A 132 -12.35 -7.43 -8.69
C THR A 132 -11.61 -7.34 -10.03
N GLY A 133 -11.73 -8.38 -10.84
CA GLY A 133 -11.28 -8.35 -12.23
C GLY A 133 -10.03 -9.18 -12.50
N PRO A 134 -9.69 -9.32 -13.78
CA PRO A 134 -8.64 -10.22 -14.23
C PRO A 134 -7.23 -9.78 -13.84
N GLY A 135 -7.01 -8.53 -13.44
CA GLY A 135 -5.71 -7.97 -13.05
C GLY A 135 -5.37 -8.00 -11.57
N VAL A 136 -6.25 -8.54 -10.71
CA VAL A 136 -6.04 -8.47 -9.26
C VAL A 136 -5.03 -9.53 -8.82
N ILE A 137 -3.82 -9.10 -8.49
CA ILE A 137 -2.75 -9.92 -7.90
C ILE A 137 -2.72 -9.64 -6.39
N THR A 138 -2.93 -10.67 -5.57
CA THR A 138 -2.96 -10.54 -4.10
C THR A 138 -1.64 -10.88 -3.42
N SER A 139 -0.72 -11.53 -4.15
CA SER A 139 0.64 -11.84 -3.70
C SER A 139 1.58 -10.63 -3.79
N SER A 140 2.76 -10.76 -3.21
CA SER A 140 3.89 -9.87 -3.51
C SER A 140 4.31 -9.97 -4.99
N THR A 141 4.94 -8.92 -5.50
CA THR A 141 5.41 -8.84 -6.90
C THR A 141 6.88 -8.48 -6.97
N GLU A 142 7.55 -8.86 -8.06
CA GLU A 142 8.97 -8.50 -8.33
C GLU A 142 9.19 -6.98 -8.41
N THR A 143 8.12 -6.20 -8.63
CA THR A 143 8.19 -4.73 -8.63
C THR A 143 8.26 -4.11 -7.24
N GLY A 144 8.34 -4.92 -6.18
CA GLY A 144 8.43 -4.48 -4.79
C GLY A 144 7.09 -4.21 -4.11
N ASP A 145 5.98 -4.73 -4.67
CA ASP A 145 4.68 -4.65 -4.00
C ASP A 145 4.55 -5.76 -2.96
N ILE A 146 3.96 -5.44 -1.81
CA ILE A 146 3.68 -6.42 -0.74
C ILE A 146 2.37 -7.18 -1.00
N SER A 147 2.20 -8.36 -0.39
CA SER A 147 0.92 -9.08 -0.44
C SER A 147 -0.19 -8.37 0.36
N ALA A 148 -1.43 -8.74 0.06
CA ALA A 148 -2.59 -8.29 0.83
C ALA A 148 -2.52 -8.73 2.30
N ASP A 149 -1.88 -9.88 2.60
CA ASP A 149 -1.67 -10.36 3.95
C ASP A 149 -0.79 -9.40 4.74
N THR A 150 0.34 -8.98 4.17
CA THR A 150 1.25 -8.00 4.78
C THR A 150 0.58 -6.65 4.99
N VAL A 151 -0.27 -6.18 4.06
CA VAL A 151 -1.08 -4.97 4.29
C VAL A 151 -1.96 -5.13 5.52
N ARG A 152 -2.65 -6.27 5.64
CA ARG A 152 -3.57 -6.57 6.74
C ARG A 152 -2.88 -6.65 8.10
N THR A 153 -1.73 -7.33 8.18
CA THR A 153 -1.07 -7.67 9.44
C THR A 153 0.03 -6.69 9.84
N ALA A 154 0.67 -5.99 8.90
CA ALA A 154 1.74 -5.03 9.18
C ALA A 154 1.26 -3.57 9.07
N ILE A 155 0.46 -3.24 8.06
CA ILE A 155 0.11 -1.83 7.79
C ILE A 155 -1.15 -1.38 8.54
N LEU A 156 -2.22 -2.19 8.57
CA LEU A 156 -3.46 -1.80 9.27
C LEU A 156 -3.27 -1.58 10.79
N PRO A 157 -2.49 -2.39 11.53
CA PRO A 157 -2.32 -2.16 12.97
C PRO A 157 -1.62 -0.84 13.31
N ILE A 158 -0.80 -0.29 12.41
CA ILE A 158 -0.12 0.99 12.60
C ILE A 158 -1.12 2.13 12.80
N PHE A 159 -2.28 2.06 12.12
CA PHE A 159 -3.36 3.04 12.27
C PHE A 159 -3.90 3.12 13.71
N ARG A 160 -3.78 2.05 14.51
CA ARG A 160 -4.16 2.06 15.93
C ARG A 160 -3.37 3.11 16.72
N GLY A 161 -2.08 3.24 16.44
CA GLY A 161 -1.21 4.24 17.09
C GLY A 161 -1.62 5.69 16.77
N PHE A 162 -2.31 5.90 15.64
CA PHE A 162 -2.89 7.19 15.26
C PHE A 162 -4.33 7.40 15.78
N GLY A 163 -4.85 6.48 16.59
CA GLY A 163 -6.22 6.52 17.12
C GLY A 163 -7.29 6.02 16.14
N ILE A 164 -6.86 5.30 15.08
CA ILE A 164 -7.72 4.79 14.03
C ILE A 164 -7.79 3.25 14.15
N GLU A 165 -8.77 2.72 14.87
CA GLU A 165 -8.84 1.28 15.19
C GLU A 165 -10.18 0.58 14.91
N ARG A 166 -11.28 1.34 14.79
CA ARG A 166 -12.62 0.75 14.71
C ARG A 166 -12.97 0.31 13.28
N ASN A 167 -13.66 -0.81 13.11
CA ASN A 167 -14.25 -1.25 11.84
C ASN A 167 -13.28 -1.22 10.63
N ILE A 168 -12.02 -1.59 10.84
CA ILE A 168 -11.02 -1.72 9.77
C ILE A 168 -10.86 -3.21 9.47
N GLU A 169 -11.24 -3.62 8.26
CA GLU A 169 -11.16 -5.00 7.84
C GLU A 169 -10.66 -5.11 6.41
N LEU A 170 -9.66 -5.95 6.18
CA LEU A 170 -9.27 -6.40 4.85
C LEU A 170 -9.63 -7.88 4.69
N ARG A 171 -10.65 -8.15 3.88
CA ARG A 171 -11.15 -9.50 3.62
C ARG A 171 -10.62 -9.98 2.28
N MET A 172 -9.89 -11.08 2.29
CA MET A 172 -9.51 -11.78 1.08
C MET A 172 -10.63 -12.77 0.72
N LEU A 173 -11.31 -12.54 -0.39
CA LEU A 173 -12.38 -13.42 -0.89
C LEU A 173 -11.80 -14.48 -1.82
N ARG A 174 -10.88 -14.08 -2.70
CA ARG A 174 -10.13 -14.99 -3.57
C ARG A 174 -8.69 -14.53 -3.66
N ARG A 175 -7.77 -15.49 -3.60
CA ARG A 175 -6.34 -15.23 -3.79
C ARG A 175 -5.91 -15.50 -5.22
N SER A 176 -4.89 -14.77 -5.63
CA SER A 176 -4.24 -14.93 -6.92
C SER A 176 -2.80 -14.45 -6.86
N ASN A 177 -1.93 -15.20 -7.51
CA ASN A 177 -0.56 -14.79 -7.75
C ASN A 177 -0.42 -14.17 -9.15
N SER A 178 0.77 -13.69 -9.49
CA SER A 178 1.07 -13.21 -10.84
C SER A 178 0.96 -14.33 -11.89
N GLY A 179 0.41 -14.04 -13.07
CA GLY A 179 0.39 -14.97 -14.20
C GLY A 179 1.75 -15.11 -14.91
N LYS A 180 1.85 -16.03 -15.89
CA LYS A 180 3.08 -16.49 -16.57
C LYS A 180 4.01 -15.39 -17.15
N ASP A 181 3.50 -14.17 -17.36
CA ASP A 181 4.25 -13.01 -17.87
C ASP A 181 4.31 -11.83 -16.88
N GLY A 182 4.10 -12.09 -15.58
CA GLY A 182 3.96 -11.05 -14.55
C GLY A 182 2.69 -10.19 -14.71
N LYS A 183 1.77 -10.62 -15.57
CA LYS A 183 0.49 -9.96 -15.87
C LYS A 183 -0.67 -10.85 -15.47
N GLY A 184 -1.75 -10.20 -15.08
CA GLY A 184 -2.99 -10.87 -14.73
C GLY A 184 -2.93 -11.53 -13.36
N GLY A 185 -4.11 -11.86 -12.86
CA GLY A 185 -4.34 -12.36 -11.52
C GLY A 185 -5.71 -13.01 -11.45
N GLY A 186 -6.68 -12.35 -10.83
CA GLY A 186 -8.06 -12.87 -10.65
C GLY A 186 -8.45 -13.08 -9.20
N GLY A 187 -7.73 -12.43 -8.28
CA GLY A 187 -8.10 -12.35 -6.88
C GLY A 187 -9.30 -11.42 -6.67
N GLU A 188 -9.86 -11.49 -5.47
CA GLU A 188 -10.91 -10.58 -5.01
C GLU A 188 -10.60 -10.19 -3.56
N VAL A 189 -10.50 -8.88 -3.32
CA VAL A 189 -10.16 -8.33 -2.00
C VAL A 189 -11.11 -7.19 -1.69
N GLN A 190 -11.68 -7.23 -0.48
CA GLN A 190 -12.55 -6.18 0.02
C GLN A 190 -11.87 -5.44 1.17
N LEU A 191 -11.70 -4.13 1.01
CA LEU A 191 -11.27 -3.24 2.09
C LEU A 191 -12.49 -2.52 2.66
N VAL A 192 -12.69 -2.66 3.96
CA VAL A 192 -13.69 -1.91 4.73
C VAL A 192 -12.98 -1.05 5.76
N PHE A 193 -13.24 0.25 5.71
CA PHE A 193 -12.67 1.25 6.59
C PHE A 193 -13.81 2.10 7.16
N GLY A 194 -14.30 1.70 8.34
CA GLY A 194 -15.49 2.28 8.98
C GLY A 194 -15.19 3.34 10.03
N HIS A 195 -13.94 3.77 10.22
CA HIS A 195 -13.56 4.71 11.27
C HIS A 195 -12.80 5.92 10.73
N GLN A 196 -13.55 7.00 10.60
CA GLN A 196 -13.06 8.29 10.12
C GLN A 196 -12.68 9.17 11.30
N VAL A 197 -11.54 9.85 11.19
CA VAL A 197 -11.04 10.78 12.20
C VAL A 197 -10.97 12.19 11.64
N ARG A 198 -11.14 13.19 12.51
CA ARG A 198 -10.92 14.59 12.13
C ARG A 198 -9.42 14.85 11.95
N LEU A 199 -8.64 14.47 12.96
CA LEU A 199 -7.19 14.54 12.97
C LEU A 199 -6.65 13.23 13.57
N PRO A 200 -5.63 12.60 12.96
CA PRO A 200 -4.94 11.50 13.60
C PRO A 200 -4.16 12.01 14.82
N LYS A 201 -4.04 11.17 15.84
CA LYS A 201 -3.26 11.50 17.05
C LYS A 201 -1.77 11.61 16.70
N THR A 202 -1.05 12.51 17.36
CA THR A 202 0.40 12.56 17.28
C THR A 202 1.00 11.31 17.93
N MET A 203 1.97 10.72 17.24
CA MET A 203 2.64 9.50 17.66
C MET A 203 4.05 9.84 18.16
N HIS A 204 4.41 9.23 19.29
CA HIS A 204 5.76 9.26 19.84
C HIS A 204 6.27 7.82 19.99
N LEU A 205 7.17 7.41 19.11
CA LEU A 205 7.72 6.06 19.06
C LEU A 205 9.23 6.15 18.98
N MET A 206 9.88 6.19 20.15
CA MET A 206 11.33 6.43 20.25
C MET A 206 12.14 5.15 20.43
N SER A 207 11.54 4.06 20.89
CA SER A 207 12.22 2.79 21.10
C SER A 207 11.42 1.66 20.46
N ALA A 208 12.10 0.85 19.64
CA ALA A 208 11.53 -0.34 19.03
C ALA A 208 11.30 -1.46 20.05
N GLY A 209 12.12 -1.54 21.09
CA GLY A 209 12.05 -2.61 22.08
C GLY A 209 12.46 -3.98 21.52
N ARG A 210 12.03 -5.06 22.18
CA ARG A 210 12.43 -6.44 21.83
C ARG A 210 11.34 -7.13 21.03
N VAL A 211 11.75 -7.82 19.95
CA VAL A 211 10.87 -8.72 19.19
C VAL A 211 10.39 -9.83 20.12
N LYS A 212 9.08 -9.87 20.34
CA LYS A 212 8.41 -10.81 21.25
C LYS A 212 8.05 -12.11 20.55
N ARG A 213 7.52 -12.01 19.33
CA ARG A 213 6.94 -13.13 18.59
C ARG A 213 6.95 -12.87 17.10
N ILE A 214 6.93 -13.95 16.32
CA ILE A 214 6.82 -13.90 14.87
C ILE A 214 5.54 -14.61 14.43
N ARG A 215 4.76 -13.94 13.59
CA ARG A 215 3.55 -14.49 12.98
C ARG A 215 3.70 -14.44 11.47
N GLY A 216 3.03 -15.33 10.75
CA GLY A 216 3.09 -15.31 9.29
C GLY A 216 1.96 -16.05 8.62
N VAL A 217 1.84 -15.89 7.31
CA VAL A 217 0.88 -16.60 6.47
C VAL A 217 1.62 -17.15 5.27
N ALA A 218 1.70 -18.48 5.19
CA ALA A 218 2.12 -19.22 4.01
C ALA A 218 0.88 -19.48 3.16
N TYR A 219 0.89 -19.03 1.91
CA TYR A 219 -0.23 -19.19 1.00
C TYR A 219 0.16 -19.98 -0.25
N SER A 220 -0.75 -20.82 -0.73
CA SER A 220 -0.63 -21.56 -1.98
C SER A 220 -1.90 -21.38 -2.81
N THR A 221 -1.76 -20.95 -4.06
CA THR A 221 -2.86 -20.76 -5.01
C THR A 221 -2.71 -21.73 -6.19
N GLY A 222 -3.62 -22.69 -6.30
CA GLY A 222 -3.63 -23.65 -7.40
C GLY A 222 -2.47 -24.64 -7.45
N VAL A 223 -1.68 -24.74 -6.37
CA VAL A 223 -0.59 -25.70 -6.17
C VAL A 223 -0.85 -26.54 -4.92
N ALA A 224 -0.11 -27.64 -4.75
CA ALA A 224 -0.27 -28.53 -3.62
C ALA A 224 0.08 -27.84 -2.28
N GLY A 225 -0.75 -28.05 -1.26
CA GLY A 225 -0.54 -27.50 0.09
C GLY A 225 0.75 -27.98 0.78
N ALA A 226 1.38 -29.05 0.27
CA ALA A 226 2.70 -29.50 0.73
C ALA A 226 3.79 -28.42 0.57
N ASN A 227 3.63 -27.50 -0.40
CA ASN A 227 4.55 -26.37 -0.57
C ASN A 227 4.52 -25.42 0.64
N ASN A 228 3.35 -25.19 1.24
CA ASN A 228 3.25 -24.39 2.47
C ASN A 228 3.97 -25.06 3.64
N ALA A 229 3.84 -26.38 3.80
CA ALA A 229 4.52 -27.10 4.87
C ALA A 229 6.06 -26.96 4.77
N ARG A 230 6.59 -27.12 3.55
CA ARG A 230 8.02 -26.96 3.24
C ARG A 230 8.51 -25.52 3.47
N LEU A 231 7.72 -24.51 3.07
CA LEU A 231 8.01 -23.09 3.37
C LEU A 231 8.09 -22.83 4.87
N ILE A 232 7.12 -23.34 5.63
CA ILE A 232 7.02 -23.11 7.08
C ILE A 232 8.20 -23.77 7.78
N GLU A 233 8.56 -24.99 7.42
CA GLU A 233 9.70 -25.70 8.01
C GLU A 233 11.02 -24.96 7.72
N ALA A 234 11.24 -24.53 6.48
CA ALA A 234 12.44 -23.80 6.09
C ALA A 234 12.55 -22.44 6.79
N ALA A 235 11.46 -21.68 6.90
CA ALA A 235 11.45 -20.40 7.60
C ALA A 235 11.68 -20.58 9.11
N ARG A 236 11.04 -21.58 9.74
CA ARG A 236 11.23 -21.91 11.16
C ARG A 236 12.65 -22.40 11.45
N GLY A 237 13.28 -23.12 10.53
CA GLY A 237 14.67 -23.55 10.66
C GLY A 237 15.65 -22.39 10.88
N VAL A 238 15.37 -21.22 10.29
CA VAL A 238 16.16 -19.99 10.49
C VAL A 238 15.67 -19.21 11.72
N LEU A 239 14.36 -19.04 11.87
CA LEU A 239 13.81 -18.11 12.86
C LEU A 239 13.77 -18.66 14.29
N ASN A 240 13.70 -19.98 14.48
CA ASN A 240 13.60 -20.59 15.81
C ASN A 240 14.85 -20.33 16.67
N GLU A 241 16.01 -20.10 16.06
CA GLU A 241 17.25 -19.76 16.78
C GLU A 241 17.14 -18.39 17.48
N PHE A 242 16.39 -17.46 16.90
CA PHE A 242 16.20 -16.10 17.41
C PHE A 242 14.92 -15.95 18.23
N CYS A 243 13.81 -16.52 17.75
CA CYS A 243 12.50 -16.42 18.37
C CYS A 243 11.78 -17.78 18.33
N PRO A 244 11.69 -18.49 19.46
CA PRO A 244 11.00 -19.79 19.52
C PRO A 244 9.47 -19.65 19.33
N ASP A 245 8.88 -18.48 19.64
CA ASP A 245 7.46 -18.18 19.37
C ASP A 245 7.23 -17.72 17.92
N THR A 246 7.57 -18.61 16.98
CA THR A 246 7.32 -18.43 15.54
C THR A 246 6.15 -19.30 15.11
N TYR A 247 5.05 -18.67 14.68
CA TYR A 247 3.84 -19.36 14.22
C TYR A 247 3.40 -18.86 12.85
N VAL A 248 3.31 -19.76 11.87
CA VAL A 248 2.93 -19.44 10.50
C VAL A 248 1.67 -20.21 10.12
N TYR A 249 0.63 -19.49 9.72
CA TYR A 249 -0.62 -20.06 9.24
C TYR A 249 -0.45 -20.60 7.82
N SER A 250 -1.00 -21.78 7.52
CA SER A 250 -1.07 -22.32 6.17
C SER A 250 -2.45 -22.05 5.59
N ASP A 251 -2.50 -21.48 4.40
CA ASP A 251 -3.75 -21.27 3.67
C ASP A 251 -3.58 -21.69 2.21
N VAL A 252 -4.47 -22.59 1.78
CA VAL A 252 -4.44 -23.23 0.48
C VAL A 252 -5.73 -22.89 -0.24
N SER A 253 -5.59 -22.24 -1.39
CA SER A 253 -6.70 -21.77 -2.20
C SER A 253 -6.64 -22.38 -3.60
N SER A 254 -7.81 -22.68 -4.16
CA SER A 254 -7.92 -23.08 -5.57
C SER A 254 -7.54 -21.95 -6.51
N ALA A 255 -7.02 -22.28 -7.69
CA ALA A 255 -6.66 -21.29 -8.70
C ALA A 255 -7.89 -20.49 -9.16
N PRO A 256 -7.80 -19.16 -9.30
CA PRO A 256 -8.87 -18.36 -9.89
C PRO A 256 -9.05 -18.69 -11.38
N LEU A 257 -10.32 -18.69 -11.79
CA LEU A 257 -10.75 -18.91 -13.16
C LEU A 257 -11.17 -17.57 -13.77
N ILE A 258 -10.40 -17.09 -14.73
CA ILE A 258 -10.74 -15.88 -15.49
C ILE A 258 -11.44 -16.30 -16.79
N ALA A 259 -12.45 -15.53 -17.21
CA ALA A 259 -13.08 -15.69 -18.52
C ALA A 259 -12.06 -15.39 -19.62
N ALA A 260 -11.79 -16.38 -20.47
CA ALA A 260 -10.90 -16.27 -21.61
C ALA A 260 -11.67 -16.79 -22.83
N PRO A 261 -12.56 -15.96 -23.42
CA PRO A 261 -13.39 -16.39 -24.53
C PRO A 261 -12.49 -16.78 -25.72
N GLU A 262 -12.51 -18.05 -26.08
CA GLU A 262 -11.81 -18.55 -27.27
C GLU A 262 -12.77 -18.53 -28.45
N ARG A 263 -12.23 -18.37 -29.68
CA ARG A 263 -13.03 -18.32 -30.91
C ARG A 263 -13.92 -19.55 -31.11
N ASN A 264 -13.57 -20.69 -30.50
CA ASN A 264 -14.33 -21.94 -30.52
C ASN A 264 -15.20 -22.17 -29.28
N ASN A 265 -14.98 -21.45 -28.17
CA ASN A 265 -15.77 -21.58 -26.95
C ASN A 265 -15.88 -20.23 -26.22
N PRO A 266 -17.00 -19.50 -26.40
CA PRO A 266 -17.24 -18.23 -25.75
C PRO A 266 -17.25 -18.29 -24.21
N SER A 267 -17.45 -19.49 -23.63
CA SER A 267 -17.51 -19.73 -22.18
C SER A 267 -16.20 -20.30 -21.61
N ALA A 268 -15.11 -20.33 -22.39
CA ALA A 268 -13.83 -20.83 -21.92
C ALA A 268 -13.29 -20.03 -20.73
N LYS A 269 -12.78 -20.75 -19.73
CA LYS A 269 -12.17 -20.19 -18.52
C LYS A 269 -10.73 -20.67 -18.41
N LYS A 270 -9.80 -19.77 -18.14
CA LYS A 270 -8.38 -20.07 -17.97
C LYS A 270 -8.01 -19.99 -16.48
N LYS A 271 -7.27 -20.99 -16.00
CA LYS A 271 -6.63 -20.95 -14.69
C LYS A 271 -5.47 -19.96 -14.74
N THR A 272 -5.46 -19.04 -13.80
CA THR A 272 -4.48 -17.95 -13.71
C THR A 272 -4.03 -17.78 -12.27
N GLY A 273 -2.93 -17.07 -12.05
CA GLY A 273 -2.39 -16.77 -10.71
C GLY A 273 -2.05 -17.97 -9.86
N LEU A 274 -1.34 -18.93 -10.47
CA LEU A 274 -0.79 -20.10 -9.79
C LEU A 274 0.51 -19.71 -9.06
N GLY A 275 0.70 -20.23 -7.86
CA GLY A 275 1.97 -20.12 -7.15
C GLY A 275 1.81 -20.26 -5.65
N PHE A 276 2.86 -19.87 -4.93
CA PHE A 276 2.87 -19.87 -3.47
C PHE A 276 3.71 -18.70 -2.96
N GLY A 277 3.59 -18.39 -1.68
CA GLY A 277 4.36 -17.33 -1.05
C GLY A 277 4.26 -17.37 0.46
N LEU A 278 5.06 -16.51 1.09
CA LEU A 278 5.17 -16.41 2.53
C LEU A 278 5.25 -14.94 2.92
N SER A 279 4.36 -14.54 3.83
CA SER A 279 4.40 -13.27 4.53
C SER A 279 4.75 -13.51 5.98
N LEU A 280 5.76 -12.84 6.51
CA LEU A 280 6.18 -12.89 7.90
C LEU A 280 6.09 -11.50 8.53
N VAL A 281 5.65 -11.45 9.78
CA VAL A 281 5.56 -10.24 10.59
C VAL A 281 6.15 -10.52 11.97
N ALA A 282 7.18 -9.78 12.34
CA ALA A 282 7.75 -9.78 13.68
C ALA A 282 7.10 -8.67 14.51
N GLU A 283 6.61 -9.02 15.70
CA GLU A 283 5.95 -8.09 16.62
C GLU A 283 6.84 -7.85 17.84
N ALA A 284 7.17 -6.58 18.08
CA ALA A 284 7.88 -6.14 19.27
C ALA A 284 6.94 -5.90 20.45
N ASN A 285 7.49 -5.92 21.67
CA ASN A 285 6.74 -5.63 22.90
C ASN A 285 6.15 -4.21 22.95
N THR A 286 6.70 -3.27 22.20
CA THR A 286 6.23 -1.88 22.06
C THR A 286 5.08 -1.72 21.05
N GLY A 287 4.75 -2.78 20.29
CA GLY A 287 3.78 -2.75 19.20
C GLY A 287 4.37 -2.39 17.84
N VAL A 288 5.71 -2.24 17.72
CA VAL A 288 6.40 -2.11 16.44
C VAL A 288 6.30 -3.42 15.65
N LEU A 289 6.07 -3.29 14.34
CA LEU A 289 5.92 -4.40 13.41
C LEU A 289 6.96 -4.30 12.28
N TYR A 290 7.72 -5.38 12.10
CA TYR A 290 8.58 -5.58 10.94
C TYR A 290 7.95 -6.63 10.05
N SER A 291 8.06 -6.46 8.73
CA SER A 291 7.41 -7.35 7.78
C SER A 291 8.33 -7.69 6.62
N ALA A 292 8.30 -8.94 6.20
CA ALA A 292 8.92 -9.41 4.96
C ALA A 292 7.95 -10.30 4.20
N ASP A 293 8.06 -10.29 2.88
CA ASP A 293 7.11 -10.96 2.00
C ASP A 293 7.82 -11.41 0.74
N ILE A 294 7.60 -12.66 0.34
CA ILE A 294 8.12 -13.21 -0.90
C ILE A 294 7.08 -14.13 -1.55
N ALA A 295 6.98 -14.03 -2.87
CA ALA A 295 6.16 -14.91 -3.68
C ALA A 295 7.03 -15.66 -4.69
N SER A 296 6.54 -16.82 -5.13
CA SER A 296 7.14 -17.58 -6.22
C SER A 296 7.18 -16.73 -7.48
N PRO A 297 8.30 -16.71 -8.22
CA PRO A 297 8.39 -15.96 -9.47
C PRO A 297 7.37 -16.48 -10.48
N PRO A 298 6.82 -15.64 -11.37
CA PRO A 298 5.74 -16.04 -12.28
C PRO A 298 6.16 -17.11 -13.30
N GLN A 299 7.46 -17.19 -13.61
CA GLN A 299 8.03 -18.22 -14.49
C GLN A 299 8.30 -19.54 -13.75
N GLY A 300 8.18 -19.54 -12.42
CA GLY A 300 8.53 -20.67 -11.56
C GLY A 300 10.04 -20.89 -11.44
N GLY A 301 10.41 -22.07 -10.93
CA GLY A 301 11.81 -22.52 -10.89
C GLY A 301 12.50 -22.42 -9.53
N GLU A 302 11.89 -21.77 -8.54
CA GLU A 302 12.44 -21.73 -7.17
C GLU A 302 11.74 -22.73 -6.24
N PRO A 303 12.49 -23.54 -5.47
CA PRO A 303 11.91 -24.46 -4.51
C PRO A 303 11.36 -23.69 -3.29
N PRO A 304 10.30 -24.22 -2.65
CA PRO A 304 9.67 -23.58 -1.50
C PRO A 304 10.61 -23.40 -0.31
N GLU A 305 11.59 -24.29 -0.11
CA GLU A 305 12.55 -24.17 0.99
C GLU A 305 13.45 -22.94 0.85
N ASP A 306 13.91 -22.66 -0.36
CA ASP A 306 14.79 -21.51 -0.62
C ASP A 306 14.01 -20.20 -0.48
N LEU A 307 12.76 -20.15 -0.94
CA LEU A 307 11.88 -19.00 -0.69
C LEU A 307 11.62 -18.79 0.80
N GLY A 308 11.39 -19.87 1.56
CA GLY A 308 11.20 -19.80 3.01
C GLY A 308 12.41 -19.21 3.73
N LYS A 309 13.62 -19.66 3.38
CA LYS A 309 14.88 -19.12 3.90
C LYS A 309 15.09 -17.66 3.50
N LYS A 310 14.89 -17.32 2.23
CA LYS A 310 15.00 -15.93 1.73
C LYS A 310 14.06 -14.99 2.49
N CYS A 311 12.81 -15.39 2.70
CA CYS A 311 11.83 -14.59 3.46
C CYS A 311 12.26 -14.37 4.92
N ALA A 312 12.75 -15.42 5.57
CA ALA A 312 13.26 -15.33 6.94
C ALA A 312 14.46 -14.39 7.04
N LEU A 313 15.40 -14.46 6.10
CA LEU A 313 16.56 -13.57 6.03
C LEU A 313 16.16 -12.11 5.76
N GLN A 314 15.20 -11.87 4.86
CA GLN A 314 14.65 -10.52 4.62
C GLN A 314 13.95 -9.94 5.86
N LEU A 315 13.30 -10.79 6.66
CA LEU A 315 12.72 -10.34 7.93
C LEU A 315 13.82 -9.95 8.92
N LEU A 316 14.87 -10.76 9.04
CA LEU A 316 16.02 -10.45 9.90
C LEU A 316 16.74 -9.17 9.44
N GLU A 317 16.88 -8.97 8.14
CA GLU A 317 17.42 -7.73 7.55
C GLU A 317 16.54 -6.53 7.90
N SER A 318 15.21 -6.67 7.78
CA SER A 318 14.27 -5.60 8.15
C SER A 318 14.31 -5.27 9.65
N VAL A 319 14.64 -6.25 10.50
CA VAL A 319 14.83 -6.04 11.95
C VAL A 319 16.19 -5.43 12.23
N SER A 320 17.25 -5.85 11.52
CA SER A 320 18.61 -5.32 11.70
C SER A 320 18.79 -3.91 11.19
N GLN A 321 18.00 -3.50 10.19
CA GLN A 321 17.91 -2.10 9.73
C GLN A 321 17.47 -1.14 10.85
N GLY A 322 16.90 -1.65 11.94
CA GLY A 322 16.63 -0.89 13.14
C GLY A 322 15.45 0.08 13.03
N GLY A 323 15.29 0.91 14.06
CA GLY A 323 14.19 1.86 14.18
C GLY A 323 12.82 1.24 14.42
N CYS A 324 11.83 2.11 14.61
CA CYS A 324 10.47 1.75 14.98
C CYS A 324 9.55 1.42 13.80
N VAL A 325 9.99 1.66 12.56
CA VAL A 325 9.13 1.53 11.37
C VAL A 325 9.94 0.98 10.20
N SER A 326 9.41 -0.07 9.57
CA SER A 326 10.00 -0.68 8.38
C SER A 326 9.92 0.23 7.15
N ALA A 327 10.78 -0.01 6.15
CA ALA A 327 10.79 0.75 4.90
C ALA A 327 9.43 0.78 4.18
N VAL A 328 8.66 -0.32 4.26
CA VAL A 328 7.33 -0.43 3.65
C VAL A 328 6.30 0.45 4.36
N ALA A 329 6.38 0.54 5.69
CA ALA A 329 5.45 1.30 6.52
C ALA A 329 5.79 2.80 6.61
N ALA A 330 7.08 3.15 6.44
CA ALA A 330 7.59 4.52 6.60
C ALA A 330 6.79 5.58 5.81
N PRO A 331 6.46 5.40 4.52
CA PRO A 331 5.73 6.41 3.77
C PRO A 331 4.32 6.66 4.33
N THR A 332 3.64 5.62 4.80
CA THR A 332 2.31 5.70 5.38
C THR A 332 2.35 6.44 6.73
N VAL A 333 3.28 6.05 7.61
CA VAL A 333 3.46 6.66 8.94
C VAL A 333 3.82 8.13 8.83
N LEU A 334 4.84 8.47 8.03
CA LEU A 334 5.34 9.84 7.89
C LEU A 334 4.27 10.76 7.26
N SER A 335 3.48 10.23 6.32
CA SER A 335 2.35 10.97 5.75
C SER A 335 1.24 11.21 6.79
N LEU A 336 0.90 10.21 7.61
CA LEU A 336 -0.09 10.38 8.67
C LEU A 336 0.36 11.37 9.76
N MET A 337 1.65 11.35 10.12
CA MET A 337 2.23 12.33 11.05
C MET A 337 2.13 13.76 10.51
N ALA A 338 2.43 13.97 9.23
CA ALA A 338 2.31 15.28 8.60
C ALA A 338 0.86 15.80 8.57
N MET A 339 -0.13 14.91 8.45
CA MET A 339 -1.56 15.24 8.47
C MET A 339 -2.17 15.34 9.88
N GLY A 340 -1.39 15.03 10.93
CA GLY A 340 -1.79 15.12 12.32
C GLY A 340 -2.05 16.55 12.81
N SER A 341 -2.41 16.67 14.09
CA SER A 341 -2.56 17.98 14.75
C SER A 341 -1.26 18.80 14.72
N GLU A 342 -1.37 20.10 15.00
CA GLU A 342 -0.24 21.05 15.05
C GLU A 342 0.67 20.83 16.27
N ASP A 343 1.19 19.61 16.37
CA ASP A 343 2.09 19.14 17.42
C ASP A 343 3.20 18.28 16.79
N VAL A 344 4.28 18.08 17.53
CA VAL A 344 5.50 17.43 17.05
C VAL A 344 5.40 15.92 17.29
N GLY A 345 5.12 15.13 16.26
CA GLY A 345 5.30 13.69 16.32
C GLY A 345 6.79 13.33 16.26
N ARG A 346 7.23 12.34 17.04
CA ARG A 346 8.63 11.87 17.07
C ARG A 346 8.70 10.38 16.83
N ILE A 347 9.52 9.95 15.89
CA ILE A 347 9.71 8.56 15.52
C ILE A 347 11.20 8.27 15.38
N SER A 348 11.68 7.22 16.04
CA SER A 348 13.01 6.66 15.79
C SER A 348 12.96 5.76 14.55
N MET A 349 13.88 5.97 13.61
CA MET A 349 13.99 5.22 12.36
C MET A 349 15.44 4.87 12.08
N GLY A 350 15.68 3.70 11.50
CA GLY A 350 17.02 3.31 11.04
C GLY A 350 17.54 4.22 9.93
N LYS A 351 18.85 4.49 9.93
CA LYS A 351 19.51 5.38 8.96
C LYS A 351 19.26 4.97 7.51
N GLU A 352 19.27 3.68 7.22
CA GLU A 352 19.01 3.15 5.87
C GLU A 352 17.57 3.44 5.41
N VAL A 353 16.61 3.30 6.32
CA VAL A 353 15.19 3.57 6.02
C VAL A 353 14.97 5.05 5.73
N VAL A 354 15.52 5.94 6.56
CA VAL A 354 15.44 7.40 6.36
C VAL A 354 16.15 7.84 5.07
N GLY A 355 17.29 7.22 4.76
CA GLY A 355 18.09 7.48 3.56
C GLY A 355 17.50 6.92 2.26
N SER A 356 16.44 6.13 2.32
CA SER A 356 15.82 5.53 1.14
C SER A 356 15.27 6.59 0.16
N GLU A 357 15.38 6.31 -1.15
CA GLU A 357 14.89 7.23 -2.21
C GLU A 357 13.41 7.59 -1.99
N GLN A 358 12.61 6.63 -1.52
CA GLN A 358 11.19 6.80 -1.28
C GLN A 358 10.89 7.79 -0.15
N VAL A 359 11.60 7.70 0.98
CA VAL A 359 11.41 8.60 2.13
C VAL A 359 11.92 10.00 1.82
N LEU A 360 13.08 10.11 1.15
CA LEU A 360 13.62 11.40 0.73
C LEU A 360 12.71 12.10 -0.29
N GLN A 361 12.15 11.37 -1.25
CA GLN A 361 11.21 11.93 -2.20
C GLN A 361 9.89 12.32 -1.52
N LEU A 362 9.41 11.55 -0.55
CA LEU A 362 8.25 11.91 0.28
C LEU A 362 8.46 13.25 0.99
N ALA A 363 9.62 13.43 1.64
CA ALA A 363 9.94 14.67 2.33
C ALA A 363 9.94 15.88 1.37
N ARG A 364 10.54 15.72 0.17
CA ARG A 364 10.56 16.75 -0.87
C ARG A 364 9.16 17.10 -1.37
N ASP A 365 8.35 16.08 -1.64
CA ASP A 365 6.98 16.27 -2.13
C ASP A 365 6.11 16.93 -1.06
N LEU A 366 6.15 16.49 0.20
CA LEU A 366 5.45 17.11 1.32
C LEU A 366 5.81 18.59 1.49
N ARG A 367 7.10 18.93 1.39
CA ARG A 367 7.57 20.32 1.43
C ARG A 367 7.00 21.14 0.27
N ALA A 368 6.95 20.57 -0.94
CA ALA A 368 6.33 21.23 -2.10
C ALA A 368 4.82 21.48 -1.92
N PHE A 369 4.12 20.57 -1.23
CA PHE A 369 2.73 20.78 -0.80
C PHE A 369 2.57 21.77 0.36
N GLY A 370 3.67 22.33 0.89
CA GLY A 370 3.68 23.32 1.95
C GLY A 370 3.49 22.73 3.34
N MET A 371 3.88 21.48 3.55
CA MET A 371 3.98 20.87 4.89
C MET A 371 5.24 21.35 5.61
N SER A 372 5.27 21.11 6.92
CA SER A 372 6.43 21.43 7.76
C SER A 372 7.68 20.65 7.34
N GLY A 373 8.84 21.23 7.63
CA GLY A 373 10.11 20.52 7.50
C GLY A 373 10.27 19.45 8.58
N TRP A 374 11.12 18.47 8.30
CA TRP A 374 11.43 17.41 9.26
C TRP A 374 12.67 17.80 10.06
N GLY A 375 12.60 17.66 11.38
CA GLY A 375 13.76 17.75 12.27
C GLY A 375 14.40 16.37 12.39
N LEU A 376 15.67 16.24 12.04
CA LEU A 376 16.44 15.00 12.19
C LEU A 376 17.44 15.18 13.31
N ARG A 377 17.46 14.26 14.26
CA ARG A 377 18.46 14.19 15.33
C ARG A 377 18.95 12.76 15.43
N GLU A 378 20.26 12.57 15.55
CA GLU A 378 20.79 11.24 15.87
C GLU A 378 20.43 10.88 17.30
N ASP A 379 20.14 9.61 17.53
CA ASP A 379 19.96 9.08 18.88
C ASP A 379 21.32 8.93 19.58
N ASP A 380 21.31 8.81 20.91
CA ASP A 380 22.54 8.81 21.73
C ASP A 380 23.50 7.66 21.36
N ASP A 381 22.97 6.54 20.86
CA ASP A 381 23.73 5.37 20.41
C ASP A 381 24.21 5.46 18.95
N GLY A 382 23.76 6.47 18.20
CA GLY A 382 24.21 6.74 16.82
C GLY A 382 23.77 5.74 15.74
N GLU A 383 23.02 4.69 16.08
CA GLU A 383 22.50 3.71 15.10
C GLU A 383 21.20 4.20 14.44
N ASP A 384 20.33 4.85 15.23
CA ASP A 384 19.02 5.33 14.81
C ASP A 384 18.95 6.86 14.68
N VAL A 385 17.97 7.33 13.92
CA VAL A 385 17.67 8.76 13.73
C VAL A 385 16.25 9.05 14.20
N VAL A 386 16.12 9.99 15.13
CA VAL A 386 14.84 10.53 15.57
C VAL A 386 14.36 11.56 14.55
N VAL A 387 13.32 11.19 13.81
CA VAL A 387 12.59 12.07 12.90
C VAL A 387 11.45 12.75 13.64
N SER A 388 11.47 14.07 13.64
CA SER A 388 10.45 14.93 14.25
C SER A 388 9.67 15.66 13.15
N ILE A 389 8.35 15.51 13.13
CA ILE A 389 7.46 16.13 12.14
C ILE A 389 6.39 16.94 12.86
N VAL A 390 6.24 18.21 12.48
CA VAL A 390 5.15 19.07 12.98
C VAL A 390 3.92 18.84 12.10
N GLY A 391 2.83 18.30 12.64
CA GLY A 391 1.60 18.14 11.86
C GLY A 391 1.02 19.49 11.43
N LYS A 392 0.31 19.54 10.29
CA LYS A 392 -0.30 20.77 9.77
C LYS A 392 -1.78 20.93 10.13
N GLY A 393 -2.39 19.93 10.75
CA GLY A 393 -3.80 20.00 11.14
C GLY A 393 -4.79 19.99 9.97
N VAL A 394 -4.39 19.56 8.77
CA VAL A 394 -5.25 19.58 7.57
C VAL A 394 -6.52 18.76 7.79
N GLY A 395 -6.37 17.54 8.34
CA GLY A 395 -7.50 16.71 8.77
C GLY A 395 -8.56 16.43 7.71
N ASN A 396 -9.72 15.96 8.17
CA ASN A 396 -10.88 15.69 7.33
C ASN A 396 -11.71 16.97 7.10
N VAL A 397 -11.69 17.48 5.87
CA VAL A 397 -12.42 18.69 5.46
C VAL A 397 -13.93 18.44 5.26
N GLY A 398 -14.34 17.19 5.00
CA GLY A 398 -15.70 16.85 4.58
C GLY A 398 -16.70 16.54 5.70
N ARG A 399 -16.26 16.46 6.96
CA ARG A 399 -17.11 16.04 8.08
C ARG A 399 -17.83 17.23 8.73
N LYS A 400 -19.16 17.26 8.65
CA LYS A 400 -19.99 18.16 9.45
C LYS A 400 -19.80 17.82 10.93
N ILE A 401 -19.47 18.82 11.74
CA ILE A 401 -19.56 18.72 13.20
C ILE A 401 -21.05 18.52 13.51
N ALA A 402 -21.40 17.37 14.07
CA ALA A 402 -22.74 17.06 14.53
C ALA A 402 -22.89 17.50 15.98
#